data_AF-A0A535W788-F1
#
_entry.id   AF-A0A535W788-F1
#
_cell.length_a   1.000
_cell.length_b   1.000
_cell.length_c   1.000
_cell.angle_alpha   90.00
_cell.angle_beta   90.00
_cell.angle_gamma   90.00
#
_symmetry.space_group_name_H-M   'P 1'
#
loop_
_entity.id
_entity.type
_entity.pdbx_description
1 polymer ?
#
loop_
_entity_poly.entity_id
_entity_poly.type
_entity_poly.pdbx_seq_one_letter_code
_entity_poly.pdbx_strand_id
1 'polypeptide(L)'
;MEGPGRPKASAPGGVPNRHVTSAYRSGAAEGERSGRGAESARDQRLFHHGHSTLLSDLGESLTTKASGVFVLCAPNGDIDNEVNNGYGLFFHDTRFLEVARLRINGQPLAVLLSNAEDNVFRAELTNADLELGHGQVLAKDRISIRRQREIGRTVHETIEVANYSSDPVHLEVELDFAASFESMFVVRGAEHGRRGRLHPPRWAGNTMTFRYDGADHRQRTTKLTFSGPPSRHQAGGSSFRVDLQPTAKTTIEIVIDLEDRGSGGLEIQPTGKLSQSLLQDVRVETDNPLFDRILSRSFDDLRMLLMREREETFFAAGVPWYVALFGRDSIITALETLLYDPSIAANTLILLANYQGQHNHGWRDEEPGKILHELRVGEMANLQEVPQTPYYGTVDATPLFIVLLAEYVRWTGDLDIWQRLHGNVDAALGW
;
A
#
# COMPACT_ATOMS: atom_id res chain seq x y z
N MET A 1 31.47 -42.72 -68.32
CA MET A 1 32.87 -42.35 -68.06
C MET A 1 32.93 -41.76 -66.66
N GLU A 2 33.66 -42.47 -65.79
CA GLU A 2 34.44 -42.02 -64.63
C GLU A 2 33.83 -41.02 -63.62
N GLY A 3 33.74 -41.45 -62.34
CA GLY A 3 33.68 -40.56 -61.16
C GLY A 3 35.09 -40.07 -60.77
N PRO A 4 35.39 -39.72 -59.49
CA PRO A 4 34.55 -39.51 -58.30
C PRO A 4 34.92 -38.23 -57.50
N GLY A 5 34.29 -38.00 -56.33
CA GLY A 5 34.92 -37.21 -55.25
C GLY A 5 34.00 -36.38 -54.35
N ARG A 6 33.49 -36.98 -53.26
CA ARG A 6 33.05 -36.25 -52.06
C ARG A 6 34.27 -35.86 -51.21
N PRO A 7 34.16 -34.76 -50.44
CA PRO A 7 34.31 -34.92 -48.99
C PRO A 7 33.18 -34.25 -48.19
N LYS A 8 33.02 -34.77 -46.97
CA LYS A 8 32.05 -34.39 -45.93
C LYS A 8 32.34 -33.00 -45.36
N ALA A 9 31.31 -32.20 -45.11
CA ALA A 9 31.38 -31.04 -44.22
C ALA A 9 30.50 -31.28 -42.99
N SER A 10 31.14 -31.19 -41.84
CA SER A 10 30.64 -31.32 -40.47
C SER A 10 29.89 -30.06 -40.01
N ALA A 11 28.87 -30.25 -39.17
CA ALA A 11 28.12 -29.21 -38.49
C ALA A 11 29.03 -28.29 -37.62
N PRO A 12 28.76 -26.98 -37.52
CA PRO A 12 29.39 -26.14 -36.52
C PRO A 12 28.65 -26.25 -35.18
N GLY A 13 29.40 -26.65 -34.16
CA GLY A 13 28.98 -26.71 -32.77
C GLY A 13 28.80 -25.32 -32.15
N GLY A 14 28.00 -25.30 -31.07
CA GLY A 14 27.60 -24.12 -30.34
C GLY A 14 28.75 -23.32 -29.74
N VAL A 15 28.56 -22.01 -29.75
CA VAL A 15 29.41 -21.02 -29.09
C VAL A 15 28.97 -20.91 -27.62
N PRO A 16 29.86 -21.05 -26.63
CA PRO A 16 29.54 -20.76 -25.24
C PRO A 16 29.54 -19.24 -25.01
N ASN A 17 28.44 -18.73 -24.44
CA ASN A 17 28.28 -17.35 -24.06
C ASN A 17 29.19 -17.03 -22.87
N ARG A 18 30.30 -16.31 -23.11
CA ARG A 18 31.18 -15.80 -22.04
C ARG A 18 30.61 -14.48 -21.53
N HIS A 19 30.00 -14.51 -20.35
CA HIS A 19 29.74 -13.32 -19.56
C HIS A 19 31.07 -12.67 -19.14
N VAL A 20 31.33 -11.47 -19.64
CA VAL A 20 32.42 -10.60 -19.19
C VAL A 20 31.90 -9.80 -18.00
N THR A 21 32.27 -10.22 -16.79
CA THR A 21 32.13 -9.42 -15.58
C THR A 21 33.33 -8.50 -15.44
N SER A 22 33.09 -7.19 -15.54
CA SER A 22 34.05 -6.14 -15.21
C SER A 22 34.25 -6.10 -13.69
N ALA A 23 35.42 -6.51 -13.23
CA ALA A 23 35.84 -6.40 -11.84
C ALA A 23 36.60 -5.08 -11.63
N TYR A 24 35.98 -4.13 -10.93
CA TYR A 24 36.69 -2.99 -10.36
C TYR A 24 37.56 -3.49 -9.18
N ARG A 25 38.88 -3.39 -9.34
CA ARG A 25 39.86 -3.61 -8.27
C ARG A 25 39.92 -2.38 -7.37
N SER A 26 39.47 -2.48 -6.12
CA SER A 26 39.88 -1.58 -5.04
C SER A 26 41.00 -2.24 -4.24
N GLY A 27 42.19 -1.64 -4.28
CA GLY A 27 43.33 -2.08 -3.47
C GLY A 27 43.07 -1.84 -1.99
N ALA A 28 43.25 -2.88 -1.18
CA ALA A 28 43.31 -2.80 0.27
C ALA A 28 44.69 -2.28 0.69
N ALA A 29 44.71 -1.16 1.41
CA ALA A 29 45.80 -0.82 2.32
C ALA A 29 45.29 -1.12 3.73
N GLU A 30 45.97 -2.03 4.42
CA GLU A 30 45.70 -2.41 5.81
C GLU A 30 46.01 -1.23 6.75
N GLY A 31 45.08 -0.95 7.67
CA GLY A 31 45.22 0.08 8.69
C GLY A 31 43.93 0.26 9.50
N GLU A 32 43.84 -0.46 10.62
CA GLU A 32 42.97 -0.29 11.80
C GLU A 32 41.57 0.35 11.59
N ARG A 33 40.54 -0.49 11.49
CA ARG A 33 39.12 -0.12 11.65
C ARG A 33 38.47 -0.96 12.75
N SER A 34 38.09 -0.33 13.85
CA SER A 34 36.93 -0.77 14.64
C SER A 34 36.07 0.47 14.94
N GLY A 35 34.79 0.43 14.53
CA GLY A 35 33.81 1.48 14.86
C GLY A 35 32.91 1.97 13.73
N ARG A 36 33.42 2.22 12.51
CA ARG A 36 32.66 2.95 11.45
C ARG A 36 31.89 2.10 10.42
N GLY A 37 32.02 0.77 10.46
CA GLY A 37 31.41 -0.12 9.44
C GLY A 37 29.89 -0.29 9.60
N ALA A 38 29.39 -0.32 10.84
CA ALA A 38 27.98 -0.57 11.13
C ALA A 38 27.08 0.63 10.85
N GLU A 39 27.56 1.87 11.06
CA GLU A 39 26.81 3.10 10.75
C GLU A 39 26.62 3.28 9.24
N SER A 40 27.66 3.07 8.42
CA SER A 40 27.55 3.25 6.96
C SER A 40 26.58 2.25 6.28
N ALA A 41 26.46 1.04 6.83
CA ALA A 41 25.53 0.02 6.34
C ALA A 41 24.09 0.24 6.85
N ARG A 42 23.91 1.00 7.93
CA ARG A 42 22.61 1.44 8.46
C ARG A 42 22.06 2.59 7.63
N ASP A 43 22.89 3.60 7.34
CA ASP A 43 22.53 4.73 6.49
C ASP A 43 22.14 4.25 5.09
N GLN A 44 22.92 3.36 4.46
CA GLN A 44 22.62 2.87 3.11
C GLN A 44 21.24 2.18 2.96
N ARG A 45 20.68 1.59 4.02
CA ARG A 45 19.34 0.96 3.97
C ARG A 45 18.20 1.96 4.10
N LEU A 46 18.42 3.06 4.81
CA LEU A 46 17.44 4.12 5.03
C LEU A 46 17.34 5.08 3.83
N PHE A 47 18.45 5.25 3.10
CA PHE A 47 18.55 6.21 1.99
C PHE A 47 18.37 5.62 0.58
N HIS A 48 18.63 4.31 0.36
CA HIS A 48 18.52 3.72 -0.97
C HIS A 48 17.31 2.78 -1.11
N HIS A 49 16.45 3.07 -2.09
CA HIS A 49 15.47 2.13 -2.63
C HIS A 49 16.11 0.93 -3.38
N GLY A 50 17.45 0.81 -3.36
CA GLY A 50 18.24 -0.06 -4.25
C GLY A 50 18.64 -1.42 -3.70
N HIS A 51 18.42 -1.71 -2.41
CA HIS A 51 18.55 -3.08 -1.90
C HIS A 51 17.20 -3.58 -1.41
N SER A 52 16.49 -4.21 -2.35
CA SER A 52 15.36 -5.13 -2.15
C SER A 52 15.79 -6.31 -1.29
N THR A 53 16.05 -6.08 0.00
CA THR A 53 16.17 -7.15 0.98
C THR A 53 14.79 -7.37 1.57
N LEU A 54 14.12 -8.39 1.02
CA LEU A 54 12.86 -8.98 1.50
C LEU A 54 11.62 -8.11 1.27
N LEU A 55 11.34 -7.74 0.02
CA LEU A 55 9.94 -7.77 -0.39
C LEU A 55 9.52 -9.23 -0.24
N SER A 56 8.69 -9.52 0.78
CA SER A 56 7.92 -10.76 0.80
C SER A 56 7.32 -10.98 -0.58
N ASP A 57 7.30 -12.21 -1.07
CA ASP A 57 6.74 -12.50 -2.40
C ASP A 57 5.30 -11.96 -2.45
N LEU A 58 5.14 -10.81 -3.12
CA LEU A 58 3.86 -10.12 -3.27
C LEU A 58 3.04 -10.76 -4.40
N GLY A 59 3.57 -11.78 -5.09
CA GLY A 59 2.99 -12.34 -6.31
C GLY A 59 1.56 -12.85 -6.16
N GLU A 60 1.14 -13.21 -4.95
CA GLU A 60 -0.23 -13.66 -4.65
C GLU A 60 -1.02 -12.68 -3.75
N SER A 61 -0.46 -11.50 -3.46
CA SER A 61 -1.09 -10.52 -2.57
C SER A 61 -2.14 -9.68 -3.30
N LEU A 62 -3.26 -9.41 -2.64
CA LEU A 62 -4.30 -8.52 -3.14
C LEU A 62 -4.23 -7.17 -2.43
N THR A 63 -4.31 -6.09 -3.24
CA THR A 63 -4.25 -4.72 -2.75
C THR A 63 -5.54 -3.97 -3.07
N THR A 64 -6.08 -3.26 -2.07
CA THR A 64 -7.18 -2.29 -2.26
C THR A 64 -6.82 -0.99 -1.59
N LYS A 65 -7.28 0.14 -2.12
CA LYS A 65 -6.96 1.48 -1.59
C LYS A 65 -8.12 2.45 -1.77
N ALA A 66 -8.32 3.33 -0.79
CA ALA A 66 -9.07 4.57 -0.96
C ALA A 66 -8.35 5.70 -0.24
N SER A 67 -7.96 6.74 -0.97
CA SER A 67 -7.25 7.90 -0.41
C SER A 67 -6.02 7.47 0.40
N GLY A 68 -5.88 7.90 1.66
CA GLY A 68 -4.74 7.52 2.52
C GLY A 68 -4.80 6.11 3.13
N VAL A 69 -5.86 5.32 2.87
CA VAL A 69 -6.04 3.98 3.45
C VAL A 69 -5.83 2.92 2.38
N PHE A 70 -5.06 1.88 2.71
CA PHE A 70 -4.93 0.70 1.86
C PHE A 70 -4.82 -0.58 2.66
N VAL A 71 -5.15 -1.70 2.03
CA VAL A 71 -5.04 -3.04 2.58
C VAL A 71 -4.20 -3.90 1.65
N LEU A 72 -3.27 -4.65 2.23
CA LEU A 72 -2.60 -5.77 1.59
C LEU A 72 -3.01 -7.06 2.32
N CYS A 73 -3.53 -8.05 1.59
CA CYS A 73 -4.04 -9.29 2.17
C CYS A 73 -3.83 -10.50 1.25
N ALA A 74 -4.00 -11.69 1.79
CA ALA A 74 -3.98 -12.94 1.03
C ALA A 74 -5.21 -13.09 0.12
N PRO A 75 -5.21 -14.02 -0.86
CA PRO A 75 -6.34 -14.26 -1.74
C PRO A 75 -7.67 -14.60 -1.02
N ASN A 76 -7.62 -15.14 0.19
CA ASN A 76 -8.80 -15.40 1.03
C ASN A 76 -9.29 -14.17 1.84
N GLY A 77 -8.61 -13.03 1.69
CA GLY A 77 -8.89 -11.78 2.40
C GLY A 77 -8.23 -11.68 3.77
N ASP A 78 -7.53 -12.72 4.22
CA ASP A 78 -6.86 -12.72 5.52
C ASP A 78 -5.69 -11.74 5.53
N ILE A 79 -5.58 -11.04 6.65
CA ILE A 79 -4.40 -10.30 7.03
C ILE A 79 -3.71 -11.13 8.10
N ASP A 80 -2.45 -11.52 7.86
CA ASP A 80 -1.62 -12.26 8.80
C ASP A 80 -0.15 -11.93 8.55
N ASN A 81 0.44 -11.11 9.42
CA ASN A 81 1.83 -10.68 9.30
C ASN A 81 2.85 -11.81 9.55
N GLU A 82 2.46 -12.91 10.19
CA GLU A 82 3.34 -14.09 10.34
C GLU A 82 3.46 -14.87 9.02
N VAL A 83 2.41 -14.87 8.20
CA VAL A 83 2.41 -15.48 6.86
C VAL A 83 3.15 -14.59 5.87
N ASN A 84 2.84 -13.30 5.86
CA ASN A 84 3.52 -12.30 5.04
C ASN A 84 3.57 -10.98 5.81
N ASN A 85 4.77 -10.56 6.21
CA ASN A 85 4.95 -9.35 7.02
C ASN A 85 4.38 -8.07 6.36
N GLY A 86 4.23 -8.06 5.04
CA GLY A 86 3.61 -6.95 4.33
C GLY A 86 2.09 -6.83 4.56
N TYR A 87 1.40 -7.91 4.95
CA TYR A 87 -0.04 -7.86 5.14
C TYR A 87 -0.44 -6.88 6.25
N GLY A 88 -1.49 -6.13 5.98
CA GLY A 88 -2.00 -5.16 6.93
C GLY A 88 -3.09 -4.25 6.39
N LEU A 89 -3.78 -3.57 7.31
CA LEU A 89 -4.58 -2.38 7.04
C LEU A 89 -3.76 -1.16 7.44
N PHE A 90 -3.53 -0.24 6.50
CA PHE A 90 -2.60 0.86 6.66
C PHE A 90 -3.28 2.22 6.54
N PHE A 91 -2.81 3.17 7.34
CA PHE A 91 -3.17 4.59 7.28
C PHE A 91 -1.99 5.41 7.83
N HIS A 92 -1.65 6.54 7.21
CA HIS A 92 -0.54 7.42 7.64
C HIS A 92 0.79 6.69 7.90
N ASP A 93 1.28 5.92 6.93
CA ASP A 93 2.50 5.10 7.04
C ASP A 93 2.51 4.17 8.28
N THR A 94 1.35 3.79 8.81
CA THR A 94 1.21 2.97 10.03
C THR A 94 0.29 1.77 9.78
N ARG A 95 0.67 0.58 10.27
CA ARG A 95 -0.12 -0.66 10.19
C ARG A 95 -1.15 -0.76 11.32
N PHE A 96 -2.39 -0.35 11.06
CA PHE A 96 -3.50 -0.32 12.03
C PHE A 96 -4.08 -1.70 12.36
N LEU A 97 -3.98 -2.67 11.45
CA LEU A 97 -4.24 -4.09 11.73
C LEU A 97 -3.12 -4.92 11.09
N GLU A 98 -2.61 -5.88 11.85
CA GLU A 98 -1.61 -6.86 11.40
C GLU A 98 -2.16 -8.29 11.34
N VAL A 99 -3.31 -8.53 11.99
CA VAL A 99 -4.09 -9.76 11.86
C VAL A 99 -5.56 -9.39 11.66
N ALA A 100 -6.21 -10.05 10.70
CA ALA A 100 -7.66 -10.08 10.46
C ALA A 100 -7.99 -11.40 9.75
N ARG A 101 -8.10 -12.49 10.51
CA ARG A 101 -8.25 -13.86 10.00
C ARG A 101 -9.66 -14.39 10.18
N LEU A 102 -10.15 -15.12 9.18
CA LEU A 102 -11.44 -15.79 9.20
C LEU A 102 -11.28 -17.32 9.20
N ARG A 103 -11.90 -17.98 10.18
CA ARG A 103 -11.92 -19.46 10.29
C ARG A 103 -13.35 -19.95 10.53
N ILE A 104 -13.63 -21.20 10.17
CA ILE A 104 -14.88 -21.90 10.54
C ILE A 104 -14.50 -23.20 11.24
N ASN A 105 -15.05 -23.42 12.44
CA ASN A 105 -14.75 -24.57 13.30
C ASN A 105 -13.24 -24.82 13.46
N GLY A 106 -12.47 -23.75 13.67
CA GLY A 106 -11.01 -23.79 13.81
C GLY A 106 -10.22 -23.92 12.51
N GLN A 107 -10.87 -24.17 11.37
CA GLN A 107 -10.20 -24.44 10.09
C GLN A 107 -10.15 -23.21 9.17
N PRO A 108 -9.06 -23.04 8.40
CA PRO A 108 -8.99 -22.02 7.35
C PRO A 108 -9.92 -22.36 6.17
N LEU A 109 -10.24 -21.35 5.37
CA LEU A 109 -11.11 -21.49 4.21
C LEU A 109 -10.32 -21.64 2.91
N ALA A 110 -10.84 -22.45 1.98
CA ALA A 110 -10.28 -22.58 0.64
C ALA A 110 -10.83 -21.50 -0.30
N VAL A 111 -9.97 -20.94 -1.15
CA VAL A 111 -10.33 -19.89 -2.12
C VAL A 111 -10.86 -20.52 -3.40
N LEU A 112 -12.06 -20.13 -3.83
CA LEU A 112 -12.61 -20.49 -5.14
C LEU A 112 -12.36 -19.38 -6.17
N LEU A 113 -12.56 -18.14 -5.75
CA LEU A 113 -12.34 -16.95 -6.56
C LEU A 113 -12.03 -15.79 -5.63
N SER A 114 -11.12 -14.91 -6.04
CA SER A 114 -10.92 -13.62 -5.39
C SER A 114 -10.56 -12.55 -6.39
N ASN A 115 -10.93 -11.32 -6.06
CA ASN A 115 -10.55 -10.12 -6.80
C ASN A 115 -10.34 -8.94 -5.84
N ALA A 116 -9.54 -8.01 -6.31
CA ALA A 116 -9.37 -6.70 -5.69
C ALA A 116 -9.39 -5.67 -6.81
N GLU A 117 -10.33 -4.74 -6.73
CA GLU A 117 -10.52 -3.70 -7.71
C GLU A 117 -10.77 -2.38 -6.97
N ASP A 118 -9.90 -1.41 -7.21
CA ASP A 118 -9.97 -0.08 -6.60
C ASP A 118 -10.00 -0.16 -5.06
N ASN A 119 -11.14 0.18 -4.45
CA ASN A 119 -11.33 0.18 -3.01
C ASN A 119 -12.09 -1.06 -2.48
N VAL A 120 -12.33 -2.06 -3.32
CA VAL A 120 -13.17 -3.22 -2.96
C VAL A 120 -12.43 -4.54 -3.21
N PHE A 121 -12.38 -5.38 -2.18
CA PHE A 121 -11.95 -6.77 -2.23
C PHE A 121 -13.18 -7.68 -2.15
N ARG A 122 -13.19 -8.76 -2.93
CA ARG A 122 -14.19 -9.82 -2.81
C ARG A 122 -13.53 -11.18 -2.95
N ALA A 123 -14.01 -12.14 -2.18
CA ALA A 123 -13.68 -13.54 -2.36
C ALA A 123 -14.89 -14.44 -2.13
N GLU A 124 -14.97 -15.49 -2.94
CA GLU A 124 -15.83 -16.64 -2.75
C GLU A 124 -14.96 -17.78 -2.21
N LEU A 125 -15.30 -18.24 -1.01
CA LEU A 125 -14.56 -19.23 -0.25
C LEU A 125 -15.45 -20.42 0.12
N THR A 126 -14.82 -21.50 0.56
CA THR A 126 -15.50 -22.72 0.97
C THR A 126 -14.80 -23.42 2.13
N ASN A 127 -15.54 -24.27 2.85
CA ASN A 127 -14.99 -25.08 3.93
C ASN A 127 -14.16 -26.27 3.40
N ALA A 128 -13.10 -26.61 4.15
CA ALA A 128 -12.49 -27.94 4.10
C ALA A 128 -13.40 -28.99 4.76
N ASP A 129 -12.96 -30.25 4.87
CA ASP A 129 -13.67 -31.22 5.69
C ASP A 129 -13.69 -30.72 7.15
N LEU A 130 -14.89 -30.51 7.70
CA LEU A 130 -15.07 -30.01 9.06
C LEU A 130 -15.54 -31.13 9.97
N GLU A 131 -14.84 -31.35 11.07
CA GLU A 131 -15.35 -32.16 12.15
C GLU A 131 -16.50 -31.41 12.85
N LEU A 132 -17.67 -32.01 12.84
CA LEU A 132 -18.83 -31.58 13.61
C LEU A 132 -18.87 -32.33 14.95
N GLY A 133 -19.84 -31.96 15.79
CA GLY A 133 -20.09 -32.68 17.04
C GLY A 133 -20.37 -34.17 16.80
N HIS A 134 -20.00 -35.00 17.79
CA HIS A 134 -20.30 -36.45 17.82
C HIS A 134 -19.71 -37.29 16.68
N GLY A 135 -18.58 -36.87 16.10
CA GLY A 135 -17.85 -37.64 15.09
C GLY A 135 -18.46 -37.59 13.69
N GLN A 136 -19.43 -36.69 13.46
CA GLN A 136 -19.90 -36.37 12.11
C GLN A 136 -18.87 -35.49 11.40
N VAL A 137 -18.70 -35.70 10.10
CA VAL A 137 -17.85 -34.85 9.25
C VAL A 137 -18.73 -34.17 8.22
N LEU A 138 -18.70 -32.85 8.19
CA LEU A 138 -19.21 -32.10 7.07
C LEU A 138 -18.15 -32.10 5.98
N ALA A 139 -18.46 -32.73 4.85
CA ALA A 139 -17.55 -32.74 3.71
C ALA A 139 -17.20 -31.31 3.28
N LYS A 140 -16.03 -31.13 2.66
CA LYS A 140 -15.66 -29.90 1.97
C LYS A 140 -16.70 -29.49 0.93
N ASP A 141 -16.68 -28.22 0.54
CA ASP A 141 -17.53 -27.68 -0.54
C ASP A 141 -19.03 -27.64 -0.20
N ARG A 142 -19.36 -27.58 1.10
CA ARG A 142 -20.74 -27.57 1.61
C ARG A 142 -21.18 -26.24 2.20
N ILE A 143 -20.25 -25.44 2.66
CA ILE A 143 -20.48 -24.10 3.19
C ILE A 143 -19.85 -23.12 2.22
N SER A 144 -20.67 -22.21 1.70
CA SER A 144 -20.19 -21.08 0.90
C SER A 144 -19.98 -19.89 1.81
N ILE A 145 -18.86 -19.21 1.62
CA ILE A 145 -18.53 -17.99 2.33
C ILE A 145 -18.22 -16.91 1.30
N ARG A 146 -19.04 -15.85 1.27
CA ARG A 146 -18.70 -14.64 0.50
C ARG A 146 -18.13 -13.61 1.46
N ARG A 147 -16.87 -13.24 1.25
CA ARG A 147 -16.19 -12.19 2.01
C ARG A 147 -16.00 -10.98 1.11
N GLN A 148 -16.45 -9.81 1.56
CA GLN A 148 -16.25 -8.55 0.87
C GLN A 148 -15.68 -7.53 1.85
N ARG A 149 -14.69 -6.74 1.40
CA ARG A 149 -14.13 -5.61 2.15
C ARG A 149 -14.15 -4.37 1.27
N GLU A 150 -14.73 -3.28 1.75
CA GLU A 150 -14.78 -1.99 1.06
C GLU A 150 -14.10 -0.91 1.90
N ILE A 151 -13.18 -0.18 1.30
CA ILE A 151 -12.43 0.90 1.94
C ILE A 151 -13.08 2.24 1.60
N GLY A 152 -13.46 2.99 2.63
CA GLY A 152 -13.97 4.36 2.52
C GLY A 152 -13.50 5.20 3.70
N ARG A 153 -14.40 6.04 4.25
CA ARG A 153 -14.16 6.79 5.49
C ARG A 153 -13.96 5.84 6.68
N THR A 154 -14.62 4.70 6.58
CA THR A 154 -14.52 3.51 7.43
C THR A 154 -14.27 2.32 6.50
N VAL A 155 -13.67 1.26 7.03
CA VAL A 155 -13.55 0.00 6.29
C VAL A 155 -14.72 -0.90 6.67
N HIS A 156 -15.49 -1.33 5.68
CA HIS A 156 -16.63 -2.22 5.88
C HIS A 156 -16.26 -3.63 5.44
N GLU A 157 -16.46 -4.61 6.30
CA GLU A 157 -16.27 -6.02 5.98
C GLU A 157 -17.59 -6.78 6.17
N THR A 158 -18.00 -7.51 5.14
CA THR A 158 -19.21 -8.32 5.12
C THR A 158 -18.84 -9.77 4.84
N ILE A 159 -19.30 -10.66 5.71
CA ILE A 159 -19.07 -12.10 5.62
C ILE A 159 -20.44 -12.79 5.58
N GLU A 160 -20.85 -13.26 4.40
CA GLU A 160 -22.05 -14.07 4.23
C GLU A 160 -21.67 -15.55 4.30
N VAL A 161 -22.35 -16.32 5.15
CA VAL A 161 -22.13 -17.77 5.31
C VAL A 161 -23.42 -18.48 4.94
N ALA A 162 -23.36 -19.42 4.00
CA ALA A 162 -24.51 -20.15 3.48
C ALA A 162 -24.30 -21.67 3.53
N ASN A 163 -25.33 -22.40 3.96
CA ASN A 163 -25.32 -23.86 4.01
C ASN A 163 -25.89 -24.47 2.72
N TYR A 164 -25.06 -25.17 1.96
CA TYR A 164 -25.43 -25.92 0.75
C TYR A 164 -25.42 -27.45 0.96
N SER A 165 -25.33 -27.91 2.22
CA SER A 165 -25.57 -29.32 2.55
C SER A 165 -27.07 -29.65 2.64
N SER A 166 -27.38 -30.95 2.71
CA SER A 166 -28.74 -31.46 2.87
C SER A 166 -29.27 -31.34 4.29
N ASP A 167 -28.40 -31.11 5.26
CA ASP A 167 -28.71 -31.20 6.69
C ASP A 167 -28.48 -29.87 7.39
N PRO A 168 -29.16 -29.59 8.52
CA PRO A 168 -28.84 -28.44 9.35
C PRO A 168 -27.41 -28.53 9.87
N VAL A 169 -26.71 -27.39 9.90
CA VAL A 169 -25.33 -27.30 10.39
C VAL A 169 -25.22 -26.30 11.54
N HIS A 170 -24.33 -26.62 12.48
CA HIS A 170 -23.95 -25.78 13.60
C HIS A 170 -22.48 -25.40 13.42
N LEU A 171 -22.21 -24.12 13.16
CA LEU A 171 -20.89 -23.61 12.82
C LEU A 171 -20.42 -22.59 13.87
N GLU A 172 -19.13 -22.58 14.15
CA GLU A 172 -18.45 -21.50 14.85
C GLU A 172 -17.63 -20.71 13.84
N VAL A 173 -18.05 -19.48 13.56
CA VAL A 173 -17.31 -18.54 12.71
C VAL A 173 -16.39 -17.73 13.61
N GLU A 174 -15.08 -17.85 13.41
CA GLU A 174 -14.05 -17.23 14.23
C GLU A 174 -13.36 -16.11 13.45
N LEU A 175 -13.20 -14.97 14.12
CA LEU A 175 -12.52 -13.80 13.61
C LEU A 175 -11.45 -13.35 14.60
N ASP A 176 -10.19 -13.43 14.19
CA ASP A 176 -9.04 -13.01 14.98
C ASP A 176 -8.49 -11.70 14.47
N PHE A 177 -8.23 -10.77 15.40
CA PHE A 177 -7.65 -9.48 15.09
C PHE A 177 -6.46 -9.17 16.00
N ALA A 178 -5.49 -8.45 15.45
CA ALA A 178 -4.37 -7.88 16.20
C ALA A 178 -3.94 -6.56 15.56
N ALA A 179 -3.40 -5.67 16.39
CA ALA A 179 -2.88 -4.38 15.98
C ALA A 179 -1.60 -4.05 16.75
N SER A 180 -0.53 -3.78 16.00
CA SER A 180 0.75 -3.33 16.54
C SER A 180 1.06 -1.86 16.23
N PHE A 181 0.35 -1.23 15.28
CA PHE A 181 0.62 0.15 14.85
C PHE A 181 2.08 0.34 14.40
N GLU A 182 2.64 -0.67 13.71
CA GLU A 182 4.02 -0.59 13.23
C GLU A 182 4.19 0.41 12.09
N SER A 183 5.34 1.07 12.08
CA SER A 183 5.76 1.98 11.01
C SER A 183 5.98 1.21 9.71
N MET A 184 5.58 1.82 8.59
CA MET A 184 5.82 1.31 7.23
C MET A 184 7.29 0.94 6.98
N PHE A 185 8.23 1.68 7.57
CA PHE A 185 9.65 1.40 7.44
C PHE A 185 10.05 0.08 8.10
N VAL A 186 9.50 -0.24 9.27
CA VAL A 186 9.72 -1.51 9.97
C VAL A 186 9.12 -2.66 9.19
N VAL A 187 7.91 -2.47 8.64
CA VAL A 187 7.26 -3.46 7.75
C VAL A 187 8.14 -3.78 6.54
N ARG A 188 8.90 -2.79 6.05
CA ARG A 188 9.87 -2.92 4.94
C ARG A 188 11.27 -3.38 5.39
N GLY A 189 11.44 -3.80 6.65
CA GLY A 189 12.68 -4.39 7.16
C GLY A 189 13.68 -3.41 7.78
N ALA A 190 13.29 -2.16 8.06
CA ALA A 190 14.09 -1.26 8.90
C ALA A 190 14.11 -1.75 10.36
N GLU A 191 15.15 -1.38 11.11
CA GLU A 191 15.20 -1.62 12.55
C GLU A 191 14.05 -0.85 13.25
N HIS A 192 13.50 -1.45 14.31
CA HIS A 192 12.51 -0.75 15.14
C HIS A 192 13.12 0.52 15.75
N GLY A 193 12.47 1.64 15.50
CA GLY A 193 12.75 2.92 16.15
C GLY A 193 12.17 3.01 17.56
N ARG A 194 12.08 4.23 18.11
CA ARG A 194 11.39 4.43 19.40
C ARG A 194 9.91 4.14 19.24
N ARG A 195 9.36 3.50 20.28
CA ARG A 195 7.96 3.05 20.33
C ARG A 195 7.28 3.64 21.55
N GLY A 196 6.01 3.96 21.38
CA GLY A 196 5.11 4.36 22.44
C GLY A 196 4.54 3.17 23.21
N ARG A 197 3.34 3.36 23.77
CA ARG A 197 2.66 2.36 24.60
C ARG A 197 1.47 1.76 23.87
N LEU A 198 1.56 0.47 23.57
CA LEU A 198 0.43 -0.35 23.14
C LEU A 198 -0.43 -0.72 24.37
N HIS A 199 -1.73 -0.46 24.27
CA HIS A 199 -2.68 -0.84 25.32
C HIS A 199 -3.32 -2.18 25.01
N PRO A 200 -3.69 -2.97 26.03
CA PRO A 200 -4.42 -4.20 25.80
C PRO A 200 -5.76 -3.89 25.12
N PRO A 201 -6.22 -4.75 24.19
CA PRO A 201 -7.49 -4.57 23.52
C PRO A 201 -8.65 -4.58 24.52
N ARG A 202 -9.67 -3.78 24.23
CA ARG A 202 -10.86 -3.63 25.09
C ARG A 202 -12.12 -3.93 24.32
N TRP A 203 -13.06 -4.57 25.02
CA TRP A 203 -14.41 -4.85 24.53
C TRP A 203 -15.43 -3.97 25.26
N ALA A 204 -16.37 -3.43 24.50
CA ALA A 204 -17.55 -2.74 25.01
C ALA A 204 -18.76 -3.11 24.14
N GLY A 205 -19.63 -4.00 24.64
CA GLY A 205 -20.75 -4.54 23.87
C GLY A 205 -20.25 -5.30 22.63
N ASN A 206 -20.72 -4.88 21.46
CA ASN A 206 -20.35 -5.41 20.14
C ASN A 206 -19.15 -4.68 19.52
N THR A 207 -18.33 -3.99 20.31
CA THR A 207 -17.20 -3.20 19.82
C THR A 207 -15.90 -3.67 20.45
N MET A 208 -14.90 -3.93 19.62
CA MET A 208 -13.50 -4.10 20.04
C MET A 208 -12.68 -2.85 19.72
N THR A 209 -11.73 -2.49 20.57
CA THR A 209 -10.88 -1.32 20.36
C THR A 209 -9.42 -1.64 20.67
N PHE A 210 -8.55 -1.40 19.69
CA PHE A 210 -7.10 -1.33 19.86
C PHE A 210 -6.67 0.13 20.01
N ARG A 211 -5.73 0.40 20.92
CA ARG A 211 -5.23 1.76 21.16
C ARG A 211 -3.72 1.77 21.37
N TYR A 212 -3.06 2.72 20.75
CA TYR A 212 -1.63 2.97 20.86
C TYR A 212 -1.37 4.45 21.10
N ASP A 213 -0.66 4.75 22.18
CA ASP A 213 -0.15 6.11 22.44
C ASP A 213 1.28 6.15 21.92
N GLY A 214 1.49 6.73 20.74
CA GLY A 214 2.78 6.75 20.04
C GLY A 214 3.85 7.58 20.75
N ALA A 215 5.12 7.23 20.51
CA ALA A 215 6.27 8.00 20.97
C ALA A 215 6.33 9.39 20.33
N ASP A 216 5.67 9.57 19.17
CA ASP A 216 5.45 10.85 18.50
C ASP A 216 4.31 11.69 19.09
N HIS A 217 3.78 11.31 20.26
CA HIS A 217 2.66 11.95 20.95
C HIS A 217 1.33 11.92 20.17
N ARG A 218 1.21 11.06 19.15
CA ARG A 218 -0.05 10.81 18.45
C ARG A 218 -0.73 9.58 19.02
N GLN A 219 -2.04 9.65 19.19
CA GLN A 219 -2.87 8.52 19.62
C GLN A 219 -3.52 7.86 18.41
N ARG A 220 -3.25 6.57 18.23
CA ARG A 220 -3.79 5.75 17.15
C ARG A 220 -4.77 4.73 17.68
N THR A 221 -5.93 4.64 17.05
CA THR A 221 -7.03 3.75 17.47
C THR A 221 -7.60 3.01 16.28
N THR A 222 -7.85 1.71 16.46
CA THR A 222 -8.63 0.87 15.54
C THR A 222 -9.84 0.36 16.29
N LYS A 223 -11.05 0.72 15.85
CA LYS A 223 -12.31 0.29 16.46
C LYS A 223 -13.08 -0.60 15.51
N LEU A 224 -13.40 -1.82 15.93
CA LEU A 224 -14.17 -2.78 15.15
C LEU A 224 -15.56 -2.94 15.78
N THR A 225 -16.59 -2.55 15.05
CA THR A 225 -17.99 -2.62 15.48
C THR A 225 -18.71 -3.70 14.69
N PHE A 226 -19.22 -4.73 15.36
CA PHE A 226 -19.89 -5.87 14.75
C PHE A 226 -21.41 -5.64 14.70
N SER A 227 -22.10 -6.06 13.64
CA SER A 227 -23.56 -5.89 13.51
C SER A 227 -24.37 -6.62 14.59
N GLY A 228 -23.81 -7.66 15.22
CA GLY A 228 -24.33 -8.32 16.42
C GLY A 228 -23.21 -8.60 17.43
N PRO A 229 -23.54 -8.79 18.73
CA PRO A 229 -22.54 -9.15 19.71
C PRO A 229 -21.97 -10.54 19.41
N PRO A 230 -20.64 -10.73 19.47
CA PRO A 230 -20.06 -12.06 19.32
C PRO A 230 -20.53 -12.98 20.46
N SER A 231 -20.68 -14.28 20.16
CA SER A 231 -21.05 -15.30 21.13
C SER A 231 -19.98 -15.48 22.22
N ARG A 232 -18.72 -15.30 21.86
CA ARG A 232 -17.56 -15.26 22.75
C ARG A 232 -16.53 -14.28 22.23
N HIS A 233 -15.82 -13.62 23.14
CA HIS A 233 -14.67 -12.78 22.78
C HIS A 233 -13.55 -12.92 23.81
N GLN A 234 -12.30 -12.78 23.37
CA GLN A 234 -11.10 -12.75 24.23
C GLN A 234 -9.99 -11.95 23.57
N ALA A 235 -9.39 -10.99 24.28
CA ALA A 235 -8.25 -10.17 23.84
C ALA A 235 -8.39 -9.63 22.39
N GLY A 236 -8.05 -10.40 21.34
CA GLY A 236 -8.24 -10.04 19.92
C GLY A 236 -9.19 -10.95 19.12
N GLY A 237 -9.68 -12.05 19.68
CA GLY A 237 -10.55 -13.02 19.02
C GLY A 237 -12.03 -12.82 19.34
N SER A 238 -12.87 -13.11 18.35
CA SER A 238 -14.33 -13.13 18.47
C SER A 238 -14.89 -14.36 17.73
N SER A 239 -15.92 -14.99 18.29
CA SER A 239 -16.61 -16.09 17.63
C SER A 239 -18.11 -15.90 17.60
N PHE A 240 -18.73 -16.38 16.52
CA PHE A 240 -20.16 -16.32 16.26
C PHE A 240 -20.66 -17.75 16.06
N ARG A 241 -21.59 -18.17 16.90
CA ARG A 241 -22.30 -19.44 16.69
C ARG A 241 -23.42 -19.21 15.69
N VAL A 242 -23.42 -20.02 14.64
CA VAL A 242 -24.39 -19.90 13.55
C VAL A 242 -25.05 -21.25 13.33
N ASP A 243 -26.38 -21.24 13.40
CA ASP A 243 -27.23 -22.38 13.09
C ASP A 243 -27.88 -22.15 11.72
N LEU A 244 -27.53 -22.96 10.72
CA LEU A 244 -28.05 -22.81 9.36
C LEU A 244 -28.82 -24.06 8.92
N GLN A 245 -30.09 -23.85 8.59
CA GLN A 245 -30.87 -24.85 7.85
C GLN A 245 -30.32 -25.01 6.41
N PRO A 246 -30.62 -26.12 5.72
CA PRO A 246 -30.28 -26.25 4.30
C PRO A 246 -30.72 -25.03 3.49
N THR A 247 -29.85 -24.51 2.64
CA THR A 247 -30.01 -23.29 1.81
C THR A 247 -30.12 -21.97 2.57
N ALA A 248 -30.16 -21.99 3.91
CA ALA A 248 -30.18 -20.78 4.72
C ALA A 248 -28.82 -20.10 4.72
N LYS A 249 -28.84 -18.78 4.94
CA LYS A 249 -27.65 -17.94 5.03
C LYS A 249 -27.74 -16.96 6.19
N THR A 250 -26.59 -16.55 6.69
CA THR A 250 -26.43 -15.45 7.64
C THR A 250 -25.37 -14.47 7.16
N THR A 251 -25.35 -13.27 7.75
CA THR A 251 -24.36 -12.24 7.43
C THR A 251 -23.79 -11.65 8.71
N ILE A 252 -22.47 -11.56 8.78
CA ILE A 252 -21.73 -10.83 9.81
C ILE A 252 -21.15 -9.59 9.14
N GLU A 253 -21.42 -8.42 9.70
CA GLU A 253 -20.88 -7.15 9.22
C GLU A 253 -19.98 -6.54 10.29
N ILE A 254 -18.88 -5.94 9.84
CA ILE A 254 -17.88 -5.31 10.68
C ILE A 254 -17.58 -3.94 10.09
N VAL A 255 -17.73 -2.89 10.90
CA VAL A 255 -17.29 -1.54 10.57
C VAL A 255 -16.01 -1.27 11.34
N ILE A 256 -14.94 -0.94 10.62
CA ILE A 256 -13.61 -0.66 11.16
C ILE A 256 -13.36 0.85 11.01
N ASP A 257 -13.34 1.55 12.14
CA ASP A 257 -12.95 2.97 12.23
C ASP A 257 -11.47 3.09 12.58
N LEU A 258 -10.75 3.92 11.83
CA LEU A 258 -9.36 4.28 12.09
C LEU A 258 -9.27 5.73 12.55
N GLU A 259 -8.46 5.98 13.59
CA GLU A 259 -8.19 7.33 14.08
C GLU A 259 -6.69 7.50 14.36
N ASP A 260 -6.10 8.59 13.86
CA ASP A 260 -4.75 9.06 14.18
C ASP A 260 -4.80 10.51 14.67
N ARG A 261 -4.92 10.70 15.99
CA ARG A 261 -5.09 12.01 16.61
C ARG A 261 -3.76 12.53 17.16
N GLY A 262 -3.36 13.72 16.72
CA GLY A 262 -2.20 14.42 17.26
C GLY A 262 -2.18 15.88 16.83
N SER A 263 -1.12 16.61 17.18
CA SER A 263 -0.87 17.95 16.66
C SER A 263 -0.52 17.91 15.16
N GLY A 264 -0.69 19.04 14.47
CA GLY A 264 -0.39 19.18 13.04
C GLY A 264 -1.65 19.33 12.18
N GLY A 265 -1.45 19.36 10.86
CA GLY A 265 -2.50 19.55 9.85
C GLY A 265 -3.00 18.27 9.17
N LEU A 266 -2.53 17.09 9.59
CA LEU A 266 -2.95 15.81 9.02
C LEU A 266 -4.40 15.49 9.39
N GLU A 267 -5.10 14.80 8.50
CA GLU A 267 -6.46 14.32 8.76
C GLU A 267 -6.50 13.33 9.92
N ILE A 268 -7.43 13.48 10.85
CA ILE A 268 -7.50 12.60 12.03
C ILE A 268 -8.09 11.23 11.67
N GLN A 269 -8.92 11.18 10.63
CA GLN A 269 -9.62 9.98 10.15
C GLN A 269 -9.52 9.94 8.63
N PRO A 270 -9.64 8.75 8.02
CA PRO A 270 -9.71 8.62 6.57
C PRO A 270 -10.81 9.50 6.00
N THR A 271 -10.54 10.17 4.89
CA THR A 271 -11.52 11.05 4.24
C THR A 271 -12.46 10.32 3.26
N GLY A 272 -12.25 9.02 3.06
CA GLY A 272 -13.00 8.20 2.11
C GLY A 272 -12.54 8.43 0.67
N LYS A 273 -13.21 7.76 -0.28
CA LYS A 273 -12.83 7.79 -1.69
C LYS A 273 -12.95 9.20 -2.28
N LEU A 274 -11.88 9.68 -2.90
CA LEU A 274 -11.88 10.97 -3.62
C LEU A 274 -12.75 10.88 -4.89
N SER A 275 -13.24 12.03 -5.36
CA SER A 275 -14.19 12.12 -6.48
C SER A 275 -13.67 11.40 -7.72
N GLN A 276 -14.50 10.54 -8.31
CA GLN A 276 -14.19 9.81 -9.54
C GLN A 276 -14.15 10.72 -10.78
N SER A 277 -14.60 11.97 -10.70
CA SER A 277 -14.65 12.91 -11.83
C SER A 277 -13.29 13.19 -12.46
N LEU A 278 -12.18 13.03 -11.71
CA LEU A 278 -10.84 13.24 -12.25
C LEU A 278 -10.56 12.27 -13.41
N LEU A 279 -9.88 12.79 -14.43
CA LEU A 279 -9.52 12.04 -15.65
C LEU A 279 -10.74 11.50 -16.43
N GLN A 280 -11.95 12.04 -16.26
CA GLN A 280 -13.15 11.55 -16.98
C GLN A 280 -13.60 12.44 -18.15
N ASP A 281 -13.16 13.69 -18.19
CA ASP A 281 -13.66 14.70 -19.14
C ASP A 281 -13.18 14.45 -20.57
N VAL A 282 -11.97 13.91 -20.73
CA VAL A 282 -11.40 13.57 -22.02
C VAL A 282 -11.44 12.06 -22.23
N ARG A 283 -12.00 11.64 -23.37
CA ARG A 283 -12.06 10.24 -23.80
C ARG A 283 -11.28 10.04 -25.08
N VAL A 284 -10.49 8.98 -25.12
CA VAL A 284 -9.77 8.53 -26.30
C VAL A 284 -10.29 7.15 -26.66
N GLU A 285 -10.73 6.98 -27.90
CA GLU A 285 -11.23 5.73 -28.44
C GLU A 285 -10.42 5.38 -29.68
N THR A 286 -10.13 4.09 -29.87
CA THR A 286 -9.36 3.59 -31.02
C THR A 286 -10.12 2.48 -31.75
N ASP A 287 -9.61 2.07 -32.90
CA ASP A 287 -10.10 0.87 -33.60
C ASP A 287 -9.50 -0.43 -33.04
N ASN A 288 -8.76 -0.35 -31.93
CA ASN A 288 -8.15 -1.48 -31.25
C ASN A 288 -8.73 -1.65 -29.83
N PRO A 289 -9.69 -2.58 -29.64
CA PRO A 289 -10.32 -2.81 -28.35
C PRO A 289 -9.36 -3.27 -27.23
N LEU A 290 -8.21 -3.84 -27.57
CA LEU A 290 -7.20 -4.18 -26.56
C LEU A 290 -6.54 -2.92 -26.02
N PHE A 291 -6.22 -1.96 -26.89
CA PHE A 291 -5.62 -0.69 -26.49
C PHE A 291 -6.57 0.12 -25.62
N ASP A 292 -7.86 0.19 -25.99
CA ASP A 292 -8.87 0.88 -25.19
C ASP A 292 -9.03 0.27 -23.79
N ARG A 293 -8.96 -1.06 -23.67
CA ARG A 293 -8.98 -1.73 -22.37
C ARG A 293 -7.75 -1.40 -21.52
N ILE A 294 -6.57 -1.35 -22.13
CA ILE A 294 -5.34 -0.96 -21.43
C ILE A 294 -5.48 0.48 -20.92
N LEU A 295 -5.95 1.39 -21.77
CA LEU A 295 -6.11 2.80 -21.41
C LEU A 295 -7.14 3.01 -20.30
N SER A 296 -8.30 2.34 -20.39
CA SER A 296 -9.31 2.36 -19.31
C SER A 296 -8.72 1.86 -18.00
N ARG A 297 -7.97 0.75 -18.04
CA ARG A 297 -7.33 0.20 -16.85
C ARG A 297 -6.30 1.15 -16.26
N SER A 298 -5.48 1.81 -17.09
CA SER A 298 -4.51 2.80 -16.63
C SER A 298 -5.18 3.96 -15.89
N PHE A 299 -6.33 4.44 -16.35
CA PHE A 299 -7.07 5.48 -15.63
C PHE A 299 -7.65 5.01 -14.30
N ASP A 300 -8.15 3.78 -14.24
CA ASP A 300 -8.66 3.21 -12.99
C ASP A 300 -7.52 2.99 -11.97
N ASP A 301 -6.35 2.53 -12.43
CA ASP A 301 -5.15 2.41 -11.61
C ASP A 301 -4.67 3.78 -11.10
N LEU A 302 -4.69 4.83 -11.93
CA LEU A 302 -4.38 6.20 -11.49
C LEU A 302 -5.39 6.71 -10.45
N ARG A 303 -6.70 6.51 -10.67
CA ARG A 303 -7.73 6.91 -9.69
C ARG A 303 -7.55 6.23 -8.35
N MET A 304 -7.16 4.96 -8.34
CA MET A 304 -6.81 4.25 -7.11
C MET A 304 -5.66 4.93 -6.36
N LEU A 305 -4.70 5.55 -7.06
CA LEU A 305 -3.54 6.23 -6.46
C LEU A 305 -3.83 7.65 -5.94
N LEU A 306 -5.02 8.21 -6.17
CA LEU A 306 -5.36 9.55 -5.68
C LEU A 306 -5.19 9.67 -4.16
N MET A 307 -4.59 10.78 -3.74
CA MET A 307 -4.41 11.20 -2.35
C MET A 307 -4.65 12.70 -2.23
N ARG A 308 -4.81 13.15 -0.99
CA ARG A 308 -4.97 14.56 -0.67
C ARG A 308 -4.06 14.95 0.49
N GLU A 309 -3.36 16.06 0.34
CA GLU A 309 -2.48 16.65 1.35
C GLU A 309 -2.62 18.18 1.27
N ARG A 310 -2.76 18.86 2.41
CA ARG A 310 -2.99 20.33 2.46
C ARG A 310 -4.04 20.85 1.47
N GLU A 311 -5.16 20.14 1.38
CA GLU A 311 -6.28 20.42 0.44
C GLU A 311 -5.99 20.14 -1.04
N GLU A 312 -4.74 19.90 -1.41
CA GLU A 312 -4.32 19.61 -2.78
C GLU A 312 -4.41 18.11 -3.09
N THR A 313 -4.92 17.78 -4.27
CA THR A 313 -5.02 16.39 -4.74
C THR A 313 -3.85 16.04 -5.64
N PHE A 314 -3.24 14.88 -5.42
CA PHE A 314 -2.10 14.38 -6.19
C PHE A 314 -2.15 12.85 -6.28
N PHE A 315 -1.27 12.26 -7.09
CA PHE A 315 -1.14 10.79 -7.18
C PHE A 315 0.00 10.29 -6.29
N ALA A 316 -0.28 9.26 -5.49
CA ALA A 316 0.77 8.46 -4.87
C ALA A 316 1.70 7.85 -5.92
N ALA A 317 2.98 7.65 -5.56
CA ALA A 317 3.93 6.97 -6.44
C ALA A 317 3.58 5.50 -6.72
N GLY A 318 2.89 4.83 -5.79
CA GLY A 318 2.41 3.47 -6.02
C GLY A 318 1.99 2.73 -4.77
N VAL A 319 1.32 1.60 -4.95
CA VAL A 319 0.96 0.69 -3.86
C VAL A 319 1.93 -0.51 -3.80
N PRO A 320 2.10 -1.16 -2.64
CA PRO A 320 1.62 -0.73 -1.31
C PRO A 320 2.60 0.22 -0.59
N TRP A 321 3.89 0.26 -0.98
CA TRP A 321 4.93 0.92 -0.17
C TRP A 321 5.20 2.39 -0.49
N TYR A 322 4.64 2.87 -1.59
CA TYR A 322 4.87 4.21 -2.12
C TYR A 322 3.58 5.06 -2.07
N VAL A 323 2.68 4.72 -1.14
CA VAL A 323 1.42 5.46 -0.86
C VAL A 323 1.76 6.72 -0.05
N ALA A 324 2.50 7.63 -0.68
CA ALA A 324 2.95 8.90 -0.12
C ALA A 324 3.22 9.92 -1.24
N LEU A 325 3.49 11.17 -0.86
CA LEU A 325 3.90 12.21 -1.82
C LEU A 325 5.35 12.00 -2.24
N PHE A 326 5.54 11.72 -3.52
CA PHE A 326 6.86 11.66 -4.17
C PHE A 326 6.94 12.74 -5.24
N GLY A 327 7.92 13.63 -5.14
CA GLY A 327 7.98 14.82 -6.00
C GLY A 327 8.04 14.47 -7.47
N ARG A 328 9.06 13.68 -7.86
CA ARG A 328 9.24 13.24 -9.25
C ARG A 328 8.03 12.51 -9.80
N ASP A 329 7.57 11.48 -9.10
CA ASP A 329 6.52 10.59 -9.56
C ASP A 329 5.19 11.35 -9.73
N SER A 330 4.90 12.29 -8.82
CA SER A 330 3.74 13.19 -8.94
C SER A 330 3.88 14.12 -10.15
N ILE A 331 5.06 14.69 -10.38
CA ILE A 331 5.32 15.59 -11.51
C ILE A 331 5.17 14.86 -12.85
N ILE A 332 5.78 13.67 -13.00
CA ILE A 332 5.70 12.89 -14.23
C ILE A 332 4.25 12.52 -14.51
N THR A 333 3.53 12.03 -13.50
CA THR A 333 2.11 11.69 -13.66
C THR A 333 1.28 12.91 -14.05
N ALA A 334 1.56 14.08 -13.47
CA ALA A 334 0.89 15.34 -13.83
C ALA A 334 1.20 15.78 -15.27
N LEU A 335 2.43 15.61 -15.76
CA LEU A 335 2.79 15.85 -17.16
C LEU A 335 2.02 14.91 -18.10
N GLU A 336 1.97 13.62 -17.79
CA GLU A 336 1.31 12.60 -18.62
C GLU A 336 -0.23 12.75 -18.63
N THR A 337 -0.79 13.31 -17.56
CA THR A 337 -2.25 13.51 -17.42
C THR A 337 -2.72 14.91 -17.79
N LEU A 338 -1.82 15.82 -18.19
CA LEU A 338 -2.13 17.24 -18.46
C LEU A 338 -3.24 17.44 -19.51
N LEU A 339 -3.26 16.59 -20.54
CA LEU A 339 -4.30 16.59 -21.58
C LEU A 339 -5.69 16.27 -21.01
N TYR A 340 -5.74 15.40 -20.00
CA TYR A 340 -6.98 14.85 -19.46
C TYR A 340 -7.54 15.70 -18.32
N ASP A 341 -6.67 16.20 -17.45
CA ASP A 341 -7.08 17.00 -16.30
C ASP A 341 -5.93 17.91 -15.82
N PRO A 342 -5.89 19.18 -16.26
CA PRO A 342 -4.81 20.08 -15.88
C PRO A 342 -4.86 20.49 -14.40
N SER A 343 -5.97 20.27 -13.68
CA SER A 343 -6.05 20.60 -12.26
C SER A 343 -5.06 19.80 -11.42
N ILE A 344 -4.70 18.60 -11.86
CA ILE A 344 -3.72 17.73 -11.19
C ILE A 344 -2.33 18.36 -11.23
N ALA A 345 -1.94 18.94 -12.36
CA ALA A 345 -0.69 19.67 -12.51
C ALA A 345 -0.66 20.92 -11.63
N ALA A 346 -1.74 21.71 -11.61
CA ALA A 346 -1.89 22.86 -10.73
C ALA A 346 -1.72 22.48 -9.25
N ASN A 347 -2.48 21.49 -8.78
CA ASN A 347 -2.43 21.03 -7.39
C ASN A 347 -1.04 20.48 -7.02
N THR A 348 -0.42 19.70 -7.92
CA THR A 348 0.94 19.15 -7.72
C THR A 348 1.98 20.27 -7.60
N LEU A 349 1.92 21.28 -8.47
CA LEU A 349 2.82 22.45 -8.41
C LEU A 349 2.66 23.21 -7.09
N ILE A 350 1.42 23.52 -6.69
CA ILE A 350 1.14 24.23 -5.44
C ILE A 350 1.62 23.42 -4.23
N LEU A 351 1.34 22.12 -4.20
CA LEU A 351 1.72 21.24 -3.12
C LEU A 351 3.25 21.14 -2.99
N LEU A 352 3.97 20.91 -4.08
CA LEU A 352 5.43 20.80 -4.05
C LEU A 352 6.12 22.12 -3.71
N ALA A 353 5.59 23.26 -4.19
CA ALA A 353 6.08 24.58 -3.80
C ALA A 353 5.96 24.84 -2.29
N ASN A 354 4.88 24.36 -1.65
CA ASN A 354 4.67 24.46 -0.20
C ASN A 354 5.68 23.65 0.64
N TYR A 355 6.41 22.73 0.01
CA TYR A 355 7.46 21.90 0.62
C TYR A 355 8.81 22.12 -0.05
N GLN A 356 9.01 23.19 -0.81
CA GLN A 356 10.32 23.49 -1.40
C GLN A 356 11.35 23.76 -0.29
N GLY A 357 12.55 23.22 -0.45
CA GLY A 357 13.65 23.35 0.49
C GLY A 357 14.01 24.82 0.74
N GLN A 358 14.25 25.16 2.00
CA GLN A 358 14.58 26.53 2.43
C GLN A 358 15.89 26.60 3.20
N HIS A 359 16.41 25.45 3.63
CA HIS A 359 17.58 25.35 4.50
C HIS A 359 18.58 24.35 3.95
N ASN A 360 19.85 24.49 4.36
CA ASN A 360 20.85 23.46 4.13
C ASN A 360 20.76 22.44 5.28
N HIS A 361 20.27 21.24 5.01
CA HIS A 361 20.07 20.20 6.02
C HIS A 361 20.54 18.82 5.53
N GLY A 362 21.78 18.46 5.88
CA GLY A 362 22.45 17.26 5.37
C GLY A 362 21.70 15.94 5.60
N TRP A 363 21.03 15.76 6.76
CA TRP A 363 20.25 14.53 7.02
C TRP A 363 19.05 14.36 6.08
N ARG A 364 18.44 15.48 5.65
CA ARG A 364 17.28 15.46 4.74
C ARG A 364 17.70 15.66 3.28
N ASP A 365 19.01 15.80 3.03
CA ASP A 365 19.58 16.25 1.77
C ASP A 365 18.93 17.53 1.22
N GLU A 366 18.49 18.41 2.13
CA GLU A 366 17.80 19.66 1.79
C GLU A 366 18.81 20.74 1.44
N GLU A 367 18.55 21.45 0.35
CA GLU A 367 19.22 22.69 -0.03
C GLU A 367 18.14 23.69 -0.46
N PRO A 368 18.34 25.01 -0.27
CA PRO A 368 17.39 26.03 -0.72
C PRO A 368 17.07 25.87 -2.21
N GLY A 369 15.78 25.78 -2.55
CA GLY A 369 15.31 25.63 -3.94
C GLY A 369 14.96 24.20 -4.35
N LYS A 370 15.47 23.17 -3.66
CA LYS A 370 15.16 21.76 -4.00
C LYS A 370 13.69 21.43 -3.83
N ILE A 371 13.17 20.63 -4.75
CA ILE A 371 11.87 19.97 -4.60
C ILE A 371 12.06 18.60 -3.95
N LEU A 372 11.18 18.24 -3.02
CA LEU A 372 11.29 17.00 -2.24
C LEU A 372 11.32 15.74 -3.12
N HIS A 373 12.05 14.73 -2.67
CA HIS A 373 11.98 13.36 -3.16
C HIS A 373 10.73 12.67 -2.64
N GLU A 374 10.58 12.61 -1.31
CA GLU A 374 9.43 11.97 -0.66
C GLU A 374 9.07 12.62 0.68
N LEU A 375 7.78 12.57 1.05
CA LEU A 375 7.24 13.01 2.34
C LEU A 375 6.52 11.84 3.03
N ARG A 376 6.89 11.55 4.28
CA ARG A 376 6.29 10.50 5.12
C ARG A 376 5.74 11.10 6.40
N VAL A 377 4.68 10.48 6.93
CA VAL A 377 3.88 11.05 8.04
C VAL A 377 3.71 10.11 9.24
N GLY A 378 4.36 8.94 9.20
CA GLY A 378 4.33 7.93 10.26
C GLY A 378 5.22 8.25 11.47
N GLU A 379 5.13 7.41 12.51
CA GLU A 379 5.79 7.61 13.81
C GLU A 379 7.30 7.85 13.69
N MET A 380 8.03 7.00 12.95
CA MET A 380 9.49 7.17 12.77
C MET A 380 9.85 8.46 12.05
N ALA A 381 9.01 8.90 11.11
CA ALA A 381 9.18 10.15 10.38
C ALA A 381 9.00 11.33 11.33
N ASN A 382 7.91 11.35 12.11
CA ASN A 382 7.62 12.38 13.11
C ASN A 382 8.71 12.47 14.20
N LEU A 383 9.36 11.35 14.52
CA LEU A 383 10.47 11.26 15.46
C LEU A 383 11.84 11.61 14.86
N GLN A 384 11.90 11.92 13.56
CA GLN A 384 13.12 12.19 12.79
C GLN A 384 14.14 11.03 12.81
N GLU A 385 13.66 9.80 12.99
CA GLU A 385 14.49 8.58 12.95
C GLU A 385 14.80 8.17 11.51
N VAL A 386 14.05 8.73 10.57
CA VAL A 386 14.22 8.59 9.12
C VAL A 386 14.19 9.99 8.48
N PRO A 387 14.86 10.21 7.34
CA PRO A 387 15.00 11.54 6.75
C PRO A 387 13.74 12.08 6.06
N GLN A 388 12.70 11.26 5.85
CA GLN A 388 11.51 11.54 5.03
C GLN A 388 10.51 12.57 5.61
N THR A 389 10.98 13.67 6.20
CA THR A 389 10.12 14.72 6.79
C THR A 389 10.47 16.17 6.41
N PRO A 390 10.27 16.58 5.15
CA PRO A 390 10.39 15.80 3.90
C PRO A 390 11.86 15.47 3.59
N TYR A 391 12.10 14.48 2.74
CA TYR A 391 13.44 14.12 2.22
C TYR A 391 13.63 14.65 0.81
N TYR A 392 14.82 15.18 0.49
CA TYR A 392 15.16 15.87 -0.77
C TYR A 392 16.26 15.14 -1.56
N GLY A 393 16.46 13.84 -1.33
CA GLY A 393 17.51 13.02 -1.96
C GLY A 393 17.39 12.78 -3.46
N THR A 394 16.61 13.60 -4.18
CA THR A 394 16.48 13.53 -5.63
C THR A 394 17.13 14.74 -6.30
N VAL A 395 17.70 14.49 -7.48
CA VAL A 395 18.27 15.52 -8.35
C VAL A 395 17.29 15.95 -9.45
N ASP A 396 16.31 15.10 -9.79
CA ASP A 396 15.46 15.28 -10.96
C ASP A 396 14.14 16.04 -10.69
N ALA A 397 13.61 16.02 -9.47
CA ALA A 397 12.33 16.67 -9.16
C ALA A 397 12.38 18.19 -9.32
N THR A 398 13.49 18.84 -8.97
CA THR A 398 13.64 20.31 -9.08
C THR A 398 13.57 20.80 -10.53
N PRO A 399 14.37 20.28 -11.50
CA PRO A 399 14.21 20.68 -12.89
C PRO A 399 12.86 20.24 -13.48
N LEU A 400 12.33 19.07 -13.09
CA LEU A 400 11.01 18.61 -13.55
C LEU A 400 9.88 19.54 -13.08
N PHE A 401 9.97 20.13 -11.88
CA PHE A 401 9.00 21.10 -11.39
C PHE A 401 8.89 22.33 -12.30
N ILE A 402 10.03 22.84 -12.79
CA ILE A 402 10.08 23.95 -13.74
C ILE A 402 9.45 23.53 -15.08
N VAL A 403 9.76 22.32 -15.56
CA VAL A 403 9.18 21.78 -16.79
C VAL A 403 7.67 21.66 -16.68
N LEU A 404 7.15 21.11 -15.57
CA LEU A 404 5.71 20.98 -15.34
C LEU A 404 5.02 22.33 -15.35
N LEU A 405 5.58 23.34 -14.69
CA LEU A 405 4.98 24.68 -14.69
C LEU A 405 4.97 25.28 -16.10
N ALA A 406 6.06 25.14 -16.86
CA ALA A 406 6.14 25.63 -18.23
C ALA A 406 5.13 24.94 -19.15
N GLU A 407 5.02 23.61 -19.08
CA GLU A 407 4.05 22.83 -19.85
C GLU A 407 2.61 23.13 -19.43
N TYR A 408 2.35 23.28 -18.13
CA TYR A 408 1.04 23.68 -17.60
C TYR A 408 0.62 25.04 -18.17
N VAL A 409 1.45 26.08 -18.03
CA VAL A 409 1.16 27.42 -18.53
C VAL A 409 1.00 27.41 -20.05
N ARG A 410 1.84 26.65 -20.77
CA ARG A 410 1.71 26.51 -22.23
C ARG A 410 0.37 25.88 -22.63
N TRP A 411 -0.10 24.91 -21.85
CA TRP A 411 -1.33 24.17 -22.12
C TRP A 411 -2.59 24.95 -21.74
N THR A 412 -2.62 25.58 -20.57
CA THR A 412 -3.81 26.21 -19.99
C THR A 412 -3.89 27.71 -20.22
N GLY A 413 -2.74 28.38 -20.41
CA GLY A 413 -2.64 29.85 -20.39
C GLY A 413 -2.84 30.47 -19.01
N ASP A 414 -2.87 29.68 -17.94
CA ASP A 414 -3.08 30.14 -16.55
C ASP A 414 -1.82 30.84 -16.01
N LEU A 415 -1.80 32.17 -16.16
CA LEU A 415 -0.72 33.01 -15.64
C LEU A 415 -0.86 33.32 -14.15
N ASP A 416 -1.98 32.99 -13.51
CA ASP A 416 -2.20 33.26 -12.08
C ASP A 416 -1.35 32.30 -11.24
N ILE A 417 -1.31 31.01 -11.62
CA ILE A 417 -0.40 30.05 -11.01
C ILE A 417 1.06 30.44 -11.22
N TRP A 418 1.43 30.91 -12.42
CA TRP A 418 2.78 31.44 -12.66
C TRP A 418 3.10 32.59 -11.70
N GLN A 419 2.23 33.60 -11.60
CA GLN A 419 2.43 34.73 -10.70
C GLN A 419 2.54 34.30 -9.24
N ARG A 420 1.78 33.27 -8.83
CA ARG A 420 1.87 32.72 -7.48
C ARG A 420 3.19 32.00 -7.21
N LEU A 421 3.75 31.29 -8.20
CA LEU A 421 4.88 30.38 -8.02
C LEU A 421 6.21 30.88 -8.57
N HIS A 422 6.28 32.05 -9.22
CA HIS A 422 7.52 32.56 -9.81
C HIS A 422 8.71 32.60 -8.82
N GLY A 423 8.48 32.97 -7.55
CA GLY A 423 9.54 32.95 -6.54
C GLY A 423 10.06 31.55 -6.22
N ASN A 424 9.20 30.52 -6.29
CA ASN A 424 9.62 29.14 -6.17
C ASN A 424 10.44 28.69 -7.39
N VAL A 425 10.11 29.19 -8.58
CA VAL A 425 10.86 28.93 -9.81
C VAL A 425 12.25 29.55 -9.74
N ASP A 426 12.35 30.81 -9.30
CA ASP A 426 13.63 31.50 -9.11
C ASP A 426 14.52 30.74 -8.12
N ALA A 427 13.93 30.23 -7.02
CA ALA A 427 14.64 29.40 -6.06
C ALA A 427 15.10 28.06 -6.67
N ALA A 428 14.24 27.41 -7.47
CA ALA A 428 14.56 26.14 -8.14
C ALA A 428 15.65 26.30 -9.22
N LEU A 429 15.74 27.46 -9.86
CA LEU A 429 16.81 27.81 -10.82
C LEU A 429 18.11 28.22 -10.13
N GLY A 430 18.02 28.75 -8.90
CA GLY A 430 19.18 29.15 -8.10
C GLY A 430 19.91 27.99 -7.44
N TRP A 431 19.20 26.88 -7.19
CA TRP A 431 19.78 25.58 -6.86
C TRP A 431 20.43 24.96 -8.10
#